data_AF-A0A852JY00-F1
#
_entry.id   AF-A0A852JY00-F1
#
_cell.length_a   1.000
_cell.length_b   1.000
_cell.length_c   1.000
_cell.angle_alpha   90.00
_cell.angle_beta   90.00
_cell.angle_gamma   90.00
#
_symmetry.space_group_name_H-M   'P 1'
#
loop_
_entity.id
_entity.type
_entity.pdbx_description
1 polymer ?
#
loop_
_entity_poly.entity_id
_entity_poly.type
_entity_poly.pdbx_seq_one_letter_code
_entity_poly.pdbx_strand_id
1 'polypeptide(L)'
;GLNFIDLMVRQGNIDNPPKTPLVPGFECSGIVEALGDSVKGFEIGDRVMAFVNYNAWAEVVCTPVEFVYKIPDDMTFSEAAAFPMNFVTAYMMLFEVANLREGMSVLVHSAGGGVGQAVAQLCSTIPNVTVFGTASSFKHEAIKNSVTHLFDRNADYVQEVKRISADGVDIVLDCLCGENTGKGLSLLKPLGTYILYGSSNMVTGETKSFFSFAKSWWQVEKVNPIKLYEENKVIAGFSLLNLLFKQNRGGLVKGVMDKLLNLYNSKKIKPVVDSLWALEEV
;
A
#
# COMPACT_ATOMS: atom_id res chain seq x y z
N GLY A 1 -10.69 -0.88 7.75
CA GLY A 1 -10.12 -1.74 6.70
C GLY A 1 -9.25 -2.81 7.32
N LEU A 2 -9.07 -3.93 6.62
CA LEU A 2 -8.13 -4.99 6.97
C LEU A 2 -6.90 -4.86 6.06
N ASN A 3 -5.73 -4.78 6.66
CA ASN A 3 -4.45 -4.57 5.98
C ASN A 3 -3.47 -5.70 6.30
N PHE A 4 -2.46 -5.87 5.45
CA PHE A 4 -1.45 -6.90 5.67
C PHE A 4 -0.69 -6.73 7.00
N ILE A 5 -0.50 -5.49 7.44
CA ILE A 5 0.11 -5.18 8.74
C ILE A 5 -0.70 -5.75 9.91
N ASP A 6 -2.03 -5.88 9.80
CA ASP A 6 -2.85 -6.46 10.87
C ASP A 6 -2.51 -7.94 11.07
N LEU A 7 -2.20 -8.68 9.99
CA LEU A 7 -1.70 -10.06 10.07
C LEU A 7 -0.33 -10.11 10.75
N MET A 8 0.55 -9.15 10.45
CA MET A 8 1.87 -9.06 11.08
C MET A 8 1.74 -8.74 12.58
N VAL A 9 0.82 -7.84 12.97
CA VAL A 9 0.49 -7.53 14.37
C VAL A 9 -0.03 -8.78 15.06
N ARG A 10 -1.00 -9.48 14.46
CA ARG A 10 -1.58 -10.72 15.01
C ARG A 10 -0.52 -11.78 15.28
N GLN A 11 0.49 -11.92 14.42
CA GLN A 11 1.59 -12.87 14.59
C GLN A 11 2.75 -12.34 15.45
N GLY A 12 2.72 -11.08 15.89
CA GLY A 12 3.86 -10.45 16.58
C GLY A 12 5.12 -10.38 15.70
N ASN A 13 4.94 -10.25 14.39
CA ASN A 13 5.97 -10.11 13.35
C ASN A 13 6.23 -8.63 13.02
N ILE A 14 6.27 -7.79 14.06
CA ILE A 14 6.59 -6.37 13.95
C ILE A 14 7.70 -6.03 14.94
N ASP A 15 8.55 -5.08 14.57
CA ASP A 15 9.61 -4.60 15.45
C ASP A 15 8.98 -3.88 16.66
N ASN A 16 9.36 -4.31 17.87
CA ASN A 16 8.77 -3.86 19.14
C ASN A 16 7.24 -4.03 19.19
N PRO A 17 6.73 -5.27 19.29
CA PRO A 17 5.30 -5.51 19.30
C PRO A 17 4.63 -4.82 20.50
N PRO A 18 3.43 -4.24 20.31
CA PRO A 18 2.63 -3.72 21.41
C PRO A 18 2.32 -4.82 22.44
N LYS A 19 2.15 -4.43 23.70
CA LYS A 19 1.75 -5.36 24.75
C LYS A 19 0.33 -5.87 24.49
N THR A 20 0.10 -7.15 24.73
CA THR A 20 -1.23 -7.78 24.68
C THR A 20 -1.87 -7.80 26.08
N PRO A 21 -3.23 -7.80 26.19
CA PRO A 21 -4.21 -7.74 25.09
C PRO A 21 -4.25 -6.36 24.40
N LEU A 22 -4.61 -6.35 23.11
CA LEU A 22 -4.77 -5.14 22.30
C LEU A 22 -5.89 -5.32 21.27
N VAL A 23 -6.46 -4.21 20.80
CA VAL A 23 -7.40 -4.19 19.66
C VAL A 23 -6.63 -3.78 18.39
N PRO A 24 -6.58 -4.60 17.32
CA PRO A 24 -5.87 -4.27 16.08
C PRO A 24 -6.58 -3.22 15.20
N GLY A 25 -6.02 -2.98 14.00
CA GLY A 25 -6.61 -2.14 12.96
C GLY A 25 -6.04 -0.71 12.92
N PHE A 26 -5.80 -0.20 11.70
CA PHE A 26 -5.18 1.11 11.49
C PHE A 26 -5.99 2.10 10.65
N GLU A 27 -7.13 1.68 10.11
CA GLU A 27 -8.04 2.56 9.38
C GLU A 27 -9.50 2.17 9.63
N CYS A 28 -10.37 3.16 9.72
CA CYS A 28 -11.81 2.97 9.89
C CYS A 28 -12.60 4.07 9.15
N SER A 29 -13.91 3.88 9.08
CA SER A 29 -14.87 4.90 8.65
C SER A 29 -16.12 4.83 9.51
N GLY A 30 -16.74 5.97 9.79
CA GLY A 30 -17.94 6.03 10.62
C GLY A 30 -18.52 7.43 10.68
N ILE A 31 -19.31 7.68 11.73
CA ILE A 31 -19.96 8.96 12.00
C ILE A 31 -19.31 9.57 13.24
N VAL A 32 -19.05 10.87 13.21
CA VAL A 32 -18.57 11.60 14.38
C VAL A 32 -19.67 11.62 15.45
N GLU A 33 -19.42 10.93 16.57
CA GLU A 33 -20.35 10.88 17.72
C GLU A 33 -20.09 12.00 18.73
N ALA A 34 -18.83 12.36 18.94
CA ALA A 34 -18.40 13.40 19.88
C ALA A 34 -17.14 14.12 19.39
N LEU A 35 -16.92 15.33 19.91
CA LEU A 35 -15.77 16.17 19.59
C LEU A 35 -14.99 16.52 20.86
N GLY A 36 -13.66 16.55 20.76
CA GLY A 36 -12.82 17.14 21.80
C GLY A 36 -12.85 18.66 21.78
N ASP A 37 -12.59 19.29 22.92
CA ASP A 37 -12.75 20.74 23.14
C ASP A 37 -12.03 21.65 22.13
N SER A 38 -10.91 21.19 21.57
CA SER A 38 -10.07 21.97 20.64
C SER A 38 -10.35 21.69 19.16
N VAL A 39 -11.27 20.77 18.85
CA VAL A 39 -11.54 20.34 17.46
C VAL A 39 -12.36 21.42 16.73
N LYS A 40 -11.94 21.74 15.51
CA LYS A 40 -12.63 22.66 14.58
C LYS A 40 -12.76 22.01 13.21
N GLY A 41 -13.77 22.43 12.44
CA GLY A 41 -14.00 21.97 11.06
C GLY A 41 -14.72 20.62 10.94
N PHE A 42 -15.15 20.05 12.07
CA PHE A 42 -15.98 18.85 12.16
C PHE A 42 -17.18 19.10 13.07
N GLU A 43 -18.27 18.40 12.81
CA GLU A 43 -19.52 18.45 13.55
C GLU A 43 -19.99 17.02 13.88
N ILE A 44 -20.75 16.86 14.95
CA ILE A 44 -21.43 15.59 15.25
C ILE A 44 -22.35 15.25 14.08
N GLY A 45 -22.28 14.00 13.61
CA GLY A 45 -23.01 13.55 12.42
C GLY A 45 -22.20 13.59 11.12
N ASP A 46 -21.01 14.22 11.10
CA ASP A 46 -20.13 14.17 9.94
C ASP A 46 -19.73 12.71 9.62
N ARG A 47 -19.76 12.36 8.34
CA ARG A 47 -19.28 11.08 7.82
C ARG A 47 -17.78 11.18 7.60
N VAL A 48 -16.99 10.34 8.27
CA VAL A 48 -15.53 10.44 8.28
C VAL A 48 -14.84 9.11 8.07
N MET A 49 -13.66 9.16 7.45
CA MET A 49 -12.67 8.08 7.46
C MET A 49 -11.44 8.57 8.21
N ALA A 50 -10.72 7.65 8.85
CA ALA A 50 -9.59 8.02 9.67
C ALA A 50 -8.47 6.98 9.66
N PHE A 51 -7.25 7.47 9.85
CA PHE A 51 -6.15 6.64 10.35
C PHE A 51 -6.21 6.60 11.88
N VAL A 52 -5.89 5.44 12.43
CA VAL A 52 -5.82 5.22 13.88
C VAL A 52 -4.58 4.38 14.18
N ASN A 53 -3.90 4.66 15.29
CA ASN A 53 -2.78 3.84 15.73
C ASN A 53 -3.31 2.70 16.60
N TYR A 54 -3.63 1.57 15.99
CA TYR A 54 -4.39 0.46 16.59
C TYR A 54 -5.85 0.86 16.91
N ASN A 55 -6.60 -0.05 17.54
CA ASN A 55 -7.97 0.13 18.04
C ASN A 55 -9.05 0.38 16.98
N ALA A 56 -8.77 0.25 15.68
CA ALA A 56 -9.77 0.49 14.64
C ALA A 56 -10.81 -0.64 14.53
N TRP A 57 -10.52 -1.85 15.02
CA TRP A 57 -11.46 -2.98 15.04
C TRP A 57 -12.37 -2.94 16.28
N ALA A 58 -13.10 -1.84 16.43
CA ALA A 58 -14.04 -1.58 17.51
C ALA A 58 -15.22 -0.74 16.99
N GLU A 59 -16.34 -0.74 17.72
CA GLU A 59 -17.53 0.05 17.35
C GLU A 59 -17.33 1.56 17.55
N VAL A 60 -16.51 1.96 18.52
CA VAL A 60 -16.21 3.36 18.85
C VAL A 60 -14.70 3.55 18.95
N VAL A 61 -14.19 4.61 18.33
CA VAL A 61 -12.76 4.91 18.28
C VAL A 61 -12.52 6.40 18.48
N CYS A 62 -11.55 6.74 19.33
CA CYS A 62 -11.02 8.08 19.46
C CYS A 62 -9.67 8.19 18.74
N THR A 63 -9.52 9.18 17.86
CA THR A 63 -8.25 9.45 17.15
C THR A 63 -8.04 10.96 17.02
N PRO A 64 -6.79 11.45 17.03
CA PRO A 64 -6.51 12.87 16.78
C PRO A 64 -7.07 13.38 15.45
N VAL A 65 -7.58 14.62 15.45
CA VAL A 65 -8.28 15.23 14.30
C VAL A 65 -7.42 15.32 13.03
N GLU A 66 -6.10 15.42 13.17
CA GLU A 66 -5.16 15.44 12.05
C GLU A 66 -5.13 14.17 11.21
N PHE A 67 -5.73 13.08 11.71
CA PHE A 67 -5.85 11.80 11.02
C PHE A 67 -7.25 11.52 10.48
N VAL A 68 -8.17 12.48 10.58
CA VAL A 68 -9.58 12.35 10.20
C VAL A 68 -9.88 13.15 8.94
N TYR A 69 -10.65 12.56 8.03
CA TYR A 69 -11.01 13.14 6.73
C TYR A 69 -12.51 12.96 6.48
N LYS A 70 -13.17 14.00 5.97
CA LYS A 70 -14.59 13.91 5.58
C LYS A 70 -14.76 12.98 4.38
N ILE A 71 -15.79 12.15 4.40
CA ILE A 71 -16.16 11.25 3.32
C ILE A 71 -17.05 12.02 2.33
N PRO A 72 -16.75 11.98 1.02
CA PRO A 72 -17.67 12.52 0.00
C PRO A 72 -19.06 11.87 0.07
N ASP A 73 -20.12 12.62 -0.24
CA ASP A 73 -21.50 12.12 -0.15
C ASP A 73 -21.73 10.83 -0.94
N ASP A 74 -21.14 10.73 -2.13
CA ASP A 74 -21.22 9.57 -3.02
C ASP A 74 -20.42 8.33 -2.57
N MET A 75 -19.49 8.49 -1.62
CA MET A 75 -18.60 7.39 -1.21
C MET A 75 -19.23 6.60 -0.07
N THR A 76 -19.37 5.28 -0.22
CA THR A 76 -19.92 4.45 0.86
C THR A 76 -18.93 4.32 2.03
N PHE A 77 -19.39 3.91 3.21
CA PHE A 77 -18.48 3.63 4.34
C PHE A 77 -17.51 2.49 4.02
N SER A 78 -17.96 1.44 3.31
CA SER A 78 -17.07 0.35 2.89
C SER A 78 -15.96 0.82 1.95
N GLU A 79 -16.27 1.70 1.00
CA GLU A 79 -15.27 2.33 0.13
C GLU A 79 -14.32 3.22 0.94
N ALA A 80 -14.87 4.04 1.85
CA ALA A 80 -14.09 4.94 2.70
C ALA A 80 -13.17 4.19 3.67
N ALA A 81 -13.57 3.00 4.16
CA ALA A 81 -12.73 2.14 5.00
C ALA A 81 -11.65 1.37 4.21
N ALA A 82 -11.71 1.37 2.87
CA ALA A 82 -10.74 0.74 1.98
C ALA A 82 -9.85 1.76 1.24
N PHE A 83 -10.09 3.07 1.46
CA PHE A 83 -9.45 4.16 0.73
C PHE A 83 -8.08 4.59 1.32
N PRO A 84 -7.96 4.97 2.61
CA PRO A 84 -6.80 5.69 3.11
C PRO A 84 -5.49 4.91 3.00
N MET A 85 -5.42 3.70 3.56
CA MET A 85 -4.17 2.92 3.57
C MET A 85 -3.70 2.56 2.16
N ASN A 86 -4.64 2.12 1.31
CA ASN A 86 -4.31 1.66 -0.04
C ASN A 86 -3.87 2.82 -0.94
N PHE A 87 -4.69 3.87 -1.05
CA PHE A 87 -4.44 4.96 -2.00
C PHE A 87 -3.35 5.91 -1.54
N VAL A 88 -3.23 6.22 -0.25
CA VAL A 88 -2.11 7.04 0.24
C VAL A 88 -0.79 6.31 0.03
N THR A 89 -0.73 5.00 0.32
CA THR A 89 0.50 4.23 0.08
C THR A 89 0.86 4.22 -1.40
N ALA A 90 -0.09 3.93 -2.28
CA ALA A 90 0.13 3.94 -3.72
C ALA A 90 0.59 5.33 -4.22
N TYR A 91 -0.06 6.41 -3.79
CA TYR A 91 0.27 7.77 -4.18
C TYR A 91 1.69 8.17 -3.72
N MET A 92 2.01 7.94 -2.45
CA MET A 92 3.31 8.29 -1.88
C MET A 92 4.44 7.58 -2.64
N MET A 93 4.28 6.29 -2.92
CA MET A 93 5.30 5.53 -3.65
C MET A 93 5.47 6.03 -5.08
N LEU A 94 4.36 6.21 -5.82
CA LEU A 94 4.43 6.61 -7.22
C LEU A 94 4.93 8.05 -7.41
N PHE A 95 4.43 8.99 -6.63
CA PHE A 95 4.63 10.42 -6.90
C PHE A 95 5.66 11.08 -5.99
N GLU A 96 5.68 10.76 -4.69
CA GLU A 96 6.59 11.41 -3.74
C GLU A 96 7.96 10.71 -3.68
N VAL A 97 7.99 9.37 -3.85
CA VAL A 97 9.24 8.59 -3.81
C VAL A 97 9.81 8.35 -5.21
N ALA A 98 9.02 7.82 -6.15
CA ALA A 98 9.52 7.39 -7.47
C ALA A 98 9.44 8.47 -8.57
N ASN A 99 8.66 9.54 -8.38
CA ASN A 99 8.43 10.58 -9.37
C ASN A 99 7.92 10.01 -10.73
N LEU A 100 6.77 9.31 -10.70
CA LEU A 100 6.09 8.79 -11.88
C LEU A 100 5.75 9.92 -12.87
N ARG A 101 6.09 9.69 -14.15
CA ARG A 101 5.87 10.62 -15.26
C ARG A 101 5.26 9.88 -16.45
N GLU A 102 4.77 10.67 -17.40
CA GLU A 102 4.28 10.18 -18.68
C GLU A 102 5.30 9.26 -19.37
N GLY A 103 4.82 8.16 -19.95
CA GLY A 103 5.64 7.20 -20.70
C GLY A 103 6.45 6.21 -19.87
N MET A 104 6.46 6.31 -18.53
CA MET A 104 7.19 5.39 -17.66
C MET A 104 6.52 4.03 -17.55
N SER A 105 7.27 3.01 -17.13
CA SER A 105 6.74 1.69 -16.81
C SER A 105 6.88 1.32 -15.32
N VAL A 106 5.85 0.65 -14.79
CA VAL A 106 5.73 0.28 -13.38
C VAL A 106 5.50 -1.22 -13.27
N LEU A 107 6.30 -1.92 -12.47
CA LEU A 107 6.01 -3.27 -11.99
C LEU A 107 5.38 -3.20 -10.61
N VAL A 108 4.16 -3.74 -10.48
CA VAL A 108 3.43 -3.85 -9.22
C VAL A 108 3.23 -5.32 -8.84
N HIS A 109 3.84 -5.73 -7.72
CA HIS A 109 3.56 -7.03 -7.13
C HIS A 109 2.23 -7.04 -6.41
N SER A 110 1.57 -8.20 -6.40
CA SER A 110 0.23 -8.38 -5.80
C SER A 110 -0.81 -7.43 -6.40
N ALA A 111 -0.86 -7.36 -7.74
CA ALA A 111 -1.73 -6.44 -8.48
C ALA A 111 -3.22 -6.62 -8.15
N GLY A 112 -3.64 -7.81 -7.71
CA GLY A 112 -5.02 -8.08 -7.27
C GLY A 112 -5.31 -7.79 -5.79
N GLY A 113 -4.42 -7.10 -5.08
CA GLY A 113 -4.64 -6.60 -3.72
C GLY A 113 -5.04 -5.11 -3.71
N GLY A 114 -5.41 -4.59 -2.53
CA GLY A 114 -5.88 -3.21 -2.37
C GLY A 114 -4.88 -2.16 -2.87
N VAL A 115 -3.62 -2.20 -2.40
CA VAL A 115 -2.56 -1.31 -2.88
C VAL A 115 -2.29 -1.52 -4.38
N GLY A 116 -2.27 -2.76 -4.84
CA GLY A 116 -2.02 -3.09 -6.25
C GLY A 116 -3.05 -2.47 -7.20
N GLN A 117 -4.33 -2.56 -6.84
CA GLN A 117 -5.42 -1.91 -7.58
C GLN A 117 -5.35 -0.38 -7.49
N ALA A 118 -5.01 0.18 -6.34
CA ALA A 118 -4.82 1.62 -6.19
C ALA A 118 -3.66 2.16 -7.05
N VAL A 119 -2.53 1.44 -7.10
CA VAL A 119 -1.40 1.75 -7.99
C VAL A 119 -1.85 1.76 -9.45
N ALA A 120 -2.54 0.70 -9.88
CA ALA A 120 -2.98 0.56 -11.26
C ALA A 120 -3.90 1.72 -11.69
N GLN A 121 -4.85 2.12 -10.84
CA GLN A 121 -5.72 3.26 -11.08
C GLN A 121 -4.98 4.60 -11.07
N LEU A 122 -4.01 4.80 -10.18
CA LEU A 122 -3.23 6.04 -10.16
C LEU A 122 -2.32 6.15 -11.40
N CYS A 123 -1.73 5.05 -11.85
CA CYS A 123 -0.96 5.00 -13.09
C CYS A 123 -1.81 5.39 -14.30
N SER A 124 -3.08 4.99 -14.37
CA SER A 124 -3.97 5.33 -15.49
C SER A 124 -4.35 6.82 -15.55
N THR A 125 -4.11 7.58 -14.47
CA THR A 125 -4.27 9.04 -14.47
C THR A 125 -3.14 9.78 -15.19
N ILE A 126 -2.04 9.08 -15.50
CA ILE A 126 -0.86 9.61 -16.17
C ILE A 126 -0.81 9.04 -17.59
N PRO A 127 -0.61 9.87 -18.63
CA PRO A 127 -0.57 9.38 -20.00
C PRO A 127 0.53 8.36 -20.23
N ASN A 128 0.25 7.37 -21.09
CA ASN A 128 1.23 6.46 -21.65
C ASN A 128 2.04 5.64 -20.62
N VAL A 129 1.54 5.45 -19.39
CA VAL A 129 2.18 4.59 -18.40
C VAL A 129 1.88 3.12 -18.67
N THR A 130 2.91 2.28 -18.70
CA THR A 130 2.77 0.83 -18.86
C THR A 130 2.83 0.14 -17.49
N VAL A 131 1.78 -0.60 -17.11
CA VAL A 131 1.71 -1.29 -15.82
C VAL A 131 1.86 -2.80 -16.02
N PHE A 132 2.93 -3.35 -15.45
CA PHE A 132 3.16 -4.79 -15.31
C PHE A 132 2.67 -5.24 -13.93
N GLY A 133 1.75 -6.18 -13.88
CA GLY A 133 1.22 -6.75 -12.63
C GLY A 133 1.64 -8.19 -12.43
N THR A 134 1.86 -8.60 -11.18
CA THR A 134 1.91 -10.03 -10.83
C THR A 134 0.79 -10.38 -9.85
N ALA A 135 0.12 -11.50 -10.10
CA ALA A 135 -0.95 -12.03 -9.24
C ALA A 135 -1.12 -13.55 -9.45
N SER A 136 -1.81 -14.24 -8.54
CA SER A 136 -2.21 -15.63 -8.78
C SER A 136 -3.14 -15.73 -10.01
N SER A 137 -2.94 -16.72 -10.87
CA SER A 137 -3.70 -16.94 -12.12
C SER A 137 -5.23 -16.92 -11.94
N PHE A 138 -5.76 -17.48 -10.86
CA PHE A 138 -7.20 -17.47 -10.60
C PHE A 138 -7.80 -16.06 -10.46
N LYS A 139 -6.98 -15.03 -10.18
CA LYS A 139 -7.42 -13.62 -10.12
C LYS A 139 -7.33 -12.91 -11.46
N HIS A 140 -6.67 -13.50 -12.46
CA HIS A 140 -6.30 -12.79 -13.68
C HIS A 140 -7.51 -12.28 -14.44
N GLU A 141 -8.56 -13.09 -14.57
CA GLU A 141 -9.76 -12.69 -15.29
C GLU A 141 -10.42 -11.45 -14.67
N ALA A 142 -10.41 -11.34 -13.33
CA ALA A 142 -11.01 -10.22 -12.62
C ALA A 142 -10.19 -8.92 -12.74
N ILE A 143 -8.87 -9.01 -12.89
CA ILE A 143 -7.97 -7.84 -12.82
C ILE A 143 -7.22 -7.54 -14.12
N LYS A 144 -7.38 -8.35 -15.18
CA LYS A 144 -6.65 -8.18 -16.46
C LYS A 144 -6.82 -6.78 -17.07
N ASN A 145 -7.98 -6.14 -16.85
CA ASN A 145 -8.27 -4.82 -17.38
C ASN A 145 -7.72 -3.68 -16.50
N SER A 146 -7.22 -3.98 -15.30
CA SER A 146 -6.62 -2.97 -14.41
C SER A 146 -5.16 -2.66 -14.78
N VAL A 147 -4.45 -3.58 -15.44
CA VAL A 147 -3.02 -3.45 -15.77
C VAL A 147 -2.78 -3.67 -17.26
N THR A 148 -1.63 -3.25 -17.78
CA THR A 148 -1.28 -3.42 -19.20
C THR A 148 -0.85 -4.85 -19.51
N HIS A 149 -0.04 -5.45 -18.63
CA HIS A 149 0.44 -6.82 -18.74
C HIS A 149 0.33 -7.51 -17.39
N LEU A 150 -0.22 -8.72 -17.34
CA LEU A 150 -0.44 -9.46 -16.12
C LEU A 150 0.23 -10.84 -16.18
N PHE A 151 1.02 -11.16 -15.15
CA PHE A 151 1.75 -12.42 -15.06
C PHE A 151 1.33 -13.23 -13.83
N ASP A 152 1.43 -14.56 -13.94
CA ASP A 152 1.28 -15.42 -12.78
C ASP A 152 2.45 -15.18 -11.82
N ARG A 153 2.17 -15.00 -10.53
CA ARG A 153 3.21 -14.84 -9.49
C ARG A 153 4.19 -16.01 -9.41
N ASN A 154 3.80 -17.20 -9.87
CA ASN A 154 4.64 -18.40 -9.88
C ASN A 154 5.48 -18.54 -11.16
N ALA A 155 5.19 -17.74 -12.19
CA ALA A 155 6.01 -17.70 -13.41
C ALA A 155 7.30 -16.90 -13.16
N ASP A 156 8.27 -17.04 -14.08
CA ASP A 156 9.45 -16.17 -14.10
C ASP A 156 9.08 -14.80 -14.66
N TYR A 157 8.46 -13.96 -13.82
CA TYR A 157 8.03 -12.62 -14.19
C TYR A 157 9.19 -11.74 -14.67
N VAL A 158 10.44 -12.04 -14.30
CA VAL A 158 11.61 -11.28 -14.77
C VAL A 158 11.78 -11.49 -16.27
N GLN A 159 11.70 -12.74 -16.72
CA GLN A 159 11.76 -13.06 -18.15
C GLN A 159 10.55 -12.51 -18.91
N GLU A 160 9.34 -12.64 -18.35
CA GLU A 160 8.13 -12.14 -19.02
C GLU A 160 8.15 -10.62 -19.18
N VAL A 161 8.60 -9.87 -18.17
CA VAL A 161 8.82 -8.42 -18.30
C VAL A 161 9.86 -8.13 -19.38
N LYS A 162 11.02 -8.81 -19.36
CA LYS A 162 12.11 -8.56 -20.33
C LYS A 162 11.75 -8.91 -21.77
N ARG A 163 10.81 -9.83 -22.01
CA ARG A 163 10.29 -10.10 -23.36
C ARG A 163 9.52 -8.91 -23.95
N ILE A 164 8.88 -8.11 -23.11
CA ILE A 164 8.07 -6.96 -23.52
C ILE A 164 8.89 -5.66 -23.45
N SER A 165 9.72 -5.52 -22.42
CA SER A 165 10.60 -4.38 -22.20
C SER A 165 11.99 -4.89 -21.81
N ALA A 166 12.87 -5.04 -22.81
CA ALA A 166 14.20 -5.64 -22.64
C ALA A 166 15.06 -4.91 -21.58
N ASP A 167 14.92 -3.59 -21.51
CA ASP A 167 15.64 -2.73 -20.55
C ASP A 167 15.02 -2.75 -19.14
N GLY A 168 13.89 -3.43 -18.96
CA GLY A 168 13.19 -3.54 -17.67
C GLY A 168 12.11 -2.47 -17.47
N VAL A 169 11.94 -2.00 -16.24
CA VAL A 169 10.92 -1.00 -15.84
C VAL A 169 11.52 0.17 -15.07
N ASP A 170 10.82 1.30 -15.08
CA ASP A 170 11.26 2.51 -14.38
C ASP A 170 10.98 2.45 -12.87
N ILE A 171 9.90 1.79 -12.46
CA ILE A 171 9.50 1.68 -11.04
C ILE A 171 9.17 0.24 -10.70
N VAL A 172 9.69 -0.27 -9.58
CA VAL A 172 9.28 -1.56 -8.99
C VAL A 172 8.71 -1.33 -7.61
N LEU A 173 7.47 -1.76 -7.40
CA LEU A 173 6.78 -1.70 -6.10
C LEU A 173 6.70 -3.10 -5.49
N ASP A 174 7.51 -3.34 -4.47
CA ASP A 174 7.61 -4.64 -3.79
C ASP A 174 6.94 -4.63 -2.42
N CYS A 175 5.96 -5.52 -2.25
CA CYS A 175 5.35 -5.83 -0.96
C CYS A 175 5.83 -7.17 -0.38
N LEU A 176 6.63 -7.93 -1.11
CA LEU A 176 7.00 -9.31 -0.81
C LEU A 176 8.25 -9.38 0.08
N CYS A 177 9.29 -8.61 -0.25
CA CYS A 177 10.63 -8.67 0.34
C CYS A 177 11.37 -9.99 0.02
N GLY A 178 12.59 -10.15 0.53
CA GLY A 178 13.43 -11.35 0.37
C GLY A 178 13.98 -11.49 -1.05
N GLU A 179 13.93 -12.70 -1.62
CA GLU A 179 14.46 -13.02 -2.96
C GLU A 179 13.90 -12.15 -4.10
N ASN A 180 12.73 -11.55 -3.92
CA ASN A 180 12.15 -10.62 -4.91
C ASN A 180 12.89 -9.29 -4.98
N THR A 181 13.64 -8.92 -3.93
CA THR A 181 14.44 -7.69 -3.90
C THR A 181 15.46 -7.70 -5.04
N GLY A 182 16.30 -8.75 -5.12
CA GLY A 182 17.31 -8.86 -6.17
C GLY A 182 16.72 -8.93 -7.58
N LYS A 183 15.59 -9.65 -7.72
CA LYS A 183 14.85 -9.71 -9.00
C LYS A 183 14.33 -8.33 -9.42
N GLY A 184 13.70 -7.60 -8.50
CA GLY A 184 13.21 -6.24 -8.72
C GLY A 184 14.33 -5.28 -9.11
N LEU A 185 15.47 -5.31 -8.40
CA LEU A 185 16.64 -4.50 -8.72
C LEU A 185 17.22 -4.83 -10.10
N SER A 186 17.22 -6.10 -10.50
CA SER A 186 17.69 -6.54 -11.82
C SER A 186 16.77 -6.12 -12.98
N LEU A 187 15.54 -5.73 -12.67
CA LEU A 187 14.54 -5.25 -13.61
C LEU A 187 14.50 -3.73 -13.74
N LEU A 188 15.26 -2.97 -12.95
CA LEU A 188 15.27 -1.51 -13.09
C LEU A 188 16.04 -1.07 -14.33
N LYS A 189 15.39 -0.20 -15.12
CA LYS A 189 16.06 0.68 -16.10
C LYS A 189 17.05 1.63 -15.41
N PRO A 190 17.98 2.27 -16.15
CA PRO A 190 18.74 3.39 -15.62
C PRO A 190 17.82 4.47 -15.04
N LEU A 191 18.21 5.01 -13.89
CA LEU A 191 17.43 5.94 -13.05
C LEU A 191 16.14 5.36 -12.46
N GLY A 192 15.95 4.04 -12.56
CA GLY A 192 14.80 3.36 -12.01
C GLY A 192 14.80 3.31 -10.48
N THR A 193 13.61 3.24 -9.90
CA THR A 193 13.40 3.22 -8.44
C THR A 193 12.74 1.93 -7.99
N TYR A 194 13.40 1.19 -7.11
CA TYR A 194 12.80 0.09 -6.37
C TYR A 194 12.29 0.60 -5.01
N ILE A 195 11.04 0.27 -4.67
CA ILE A 195 10.41 0.65 -3.41
C ILE A 195 9.89 -0.58 -2.69
N LEU A 196 10.46 -0.84 -1.50
CA LEU A 196 9.93 -1.83 -0.57
C LEU A 196 8.91 -1.18 0.37
N TYR A 197 7.67 -1.68 0.41
CA TYR A 197 6.60 -1.11 1.25
C TYR A 197 5.85 -2.13 2.11
N GLY A 198 6.29 -3.39 2.08
CA GLY A 198 5.75 -4.46 2.90
C GLY A 198 6.67 -5.68 2.89
N SER A 199 6.39 -6.62 3.79
CA SER A 199 7.18 -7.85 3.91
C SER A 199 6.26 -9.07 3.95
N SER A 200 5.44 -9.25 2.92
CA SER A 200 4.40 -10.26 2.92
C SER A 200 4.92 -11.70 2.99
N ASN A 201 6.16 -11.92 2.55
CA ASN A 201 6.82 -13.23 2.70
C ASN A 201 7.14 -13.61 4.16
N MET A 202 7.04 -12.67 5.12
CA MET A 202 7.27 -12.95 6.54
C MET A 202 6.06 -13.63 7.22
N VAL A 203 4.87 -13.51 6.64
CA VAL A 203 3.64 -14.14 7.13
C VAL A 203 3.39 -15.39 6.29
N THR A 204 3.84 -16.53 6.80
CA THR A 204 3.63 -17.85 6.18
C THR A 204 2.67 -18.65 7.05
N GLY A 205 1.42 -18.82 6.58
CA GLY A 205 0.38 -19.50 7.35
C GLY A 205 -0.18 -18.67 8.51
N GLU A 206 -0.80 -19.35 9.48
CA GLU A 206 -1.62 -18.69 10.51
C GLU A 206 -0.82 -18.25 11.74
N THR A 207 0.26 -18.96 12.09
CA THR A 207 1.06 -18.74 13.30
C THR A 207 2.44 -18.14 13.00
N LYS A 208 3.12 -17.62 14.04
CA LYS A 208 4.45 -17.02 13.91
C LYS A 208 5.48 -18.06 13.48
N SER A 209 6.04 -17.89 12.28
CA SER A 209 7.20 -18.66 11.81
C SER A 209 8.50 -17.90 12.11
N PHE A 210 9.20 -18.31 13.18
CA PHE A 210 10.52 -17.75 13.51
C PHE A 210 11.54 -17.98 12.38
N PHE A 211 11.41 -19.10 11.66
CA PHE A 211 12.25 -19.42 10.51
C PHE A 211 11.99 -18.48 9.33
N SER A 212 10.74 -18.18 9.00
CA SER A 212 10.40 -17.21 7.94
C SER A 212 10.82 -15.79 8.29
N PHE A 213 10.72 -15.41 9.57
CA PHE A 213 11.24 -14.15 10.07
C PHE A 213 12.77 -14.06 9.89
N ALA A 214 13.52 -15.02 10.42
CA ALA A 214 14.98 -15.06 10.31
C ALA A 214 15.47 -15.15 8.85
N LYS A 215 14.79 -15.96 8.02
CA LYS A 215 15.09 -16.10 6.58
C LYS A 215 14.92 -14.78 5.84
N SER A 216 13.87 -14.01 6.15
CA SER A 216 13.64 -12.71 5.50
C SER A 216 14.76 -11.70 5.83
N TRP A 217 15.27 -11.70 7.06
CA TRP A 217 16.43 -10.89 7.46
C TRP A 217 17.75 -11.37 6.85
N TRP A 218 17.94 -12.69 6.69
CA TRP A 218 19.13 -13.25 6.05
C TRP A 218 19.16 -13.08 4.53
N GLN A 219 18.00 -13.01 3.90
CA GLN A 219 17.84 -12.85 2.45
C GLN A 219 17.75 -11.39 1.99
N VAL A 220 17.84 -10.42 2.91
CA VAL A 220 18.03 -9.03 2.50
C VAL A 220 19.40 -8.95 1.82
N GLU A 221 19.40 -8.84 0.49
CA GLU A 221 20.62 -8.55 -0.25
C GLU A 221 21.29 -7.34 0.40
N LYS A 222 22.56 -7.49 0.78
CA LYS A 222 23.36 -6.35 1.24
C LYS A 222 23.49 -5.39 0.05
N VAL A 223 22.68 -4.35 0.03
CA VAL A 223 22.76 -3.30 -0.97
C VAL A 223 24.15 -2.67 -0.87
N ASN A 224 24.91 -2.75 -1.96
CA ASN A 224 26.21 -2.09 -2.07
C ASN A 224 26.01 -0.70 -2.69
N PRO A 225 26.29 0.40 -1.98
CA PRO A 225 26.15 1.76 -2.53
C PRO A 225 26.96 1.99 -3.81
N ILE A 226 28.12 1.33 -3.96
CA ILE A 226 28.94 1.41 -5.18
C ILE A 226 28.17 0.82 -6.36
N LYS A 227 27.46 -0.29 -6.17
CA LYS A 227 26.61 -0.90 -7.20
C LYS A 227 25.47 0.04 -7.63
N LEU A 228 24.88 0.78 -6.69
CA LEU A 228 23.85 1.79 -7.02
C LEU A 228 24.41 2.93 -7.86
N TYR A 229 25.61 3.41 -7.52
CA TYR A 229 26.35 4.41 -8.27
C TYR A 229 26.67 3.93 -9.69
N GLU A 230 27.19 2.70 -9.83
CA GLU A 230 27.58 2.13 -11.13
C GLU A 230 26.36 1.83 -12.03
N GLU A 231 25.27 1.31 -11.45
CA GLU A 231 24.07 0.92 -12.20
C GLU A 231 23.05 2.06 -12.38
N ASN A 232 23.29 3.23 -11.79
CA ASN A 232 22.37 4.38 -11.78
C ASN A 232 20.96 4.02 -11.25
N LYS A 233 20.86 3.39 -10.08
CA LYS A 233 19.57 2.93 -9.53
C LYS A 233 19.27 3.53 -8.15
N VAL A 234 17.99 3.60 -7.84
CA VAL A 234 17.49 4.07 -6.54
C VAL A 234 16.82 2.91 -5.80
N ILE A 235 17.11 2.80 -4.50
CA ILE A 235 16.43 1.92 -3.56
C ILE A 235 15.80 2.78 -2.48
N ALA A 236 14.50 2.58 -2.26
CA ALA A 236 13.74 3.26 -1.23
C ALA A 236 12.90 2.26 -0.41
N GLY A 237 12.52 2.70 0.79
CA GLY A 237 11.55 2.03 1.64
C GLY A 237 10.41 2.98 1.97
N PHE A 238 9.20 2.46 2.11
CA PHE A 238 8.03 3.26 2.47
C PHE A 238 7.20 2.59 3.56
N SER A 239 6.82 3.36 4.58
CA SER A 239 5.95 2.90 5.67
C SER A 239 5.02 4.02 6.10
N LEU A 240 3.75 3.93 5.69
CA LEU A 240 2.74 4.95 5.98
C LEU A 240 2.49 5.13 7.48
N LEU A 241 2.41 4.03 8.24
CA LEU A 241 2.16 4.11 9.69
C LEU A 241 3.31 4.76 10.45
N ASN A 242 4.57 4.47 10.08
CA ASN A 242 5.71 5.16 10.68
C ASN A 242 5.73 6.64 10.30
N LEU A 243 5.37 6.96 9.04
CA LEU A 243 5.29 8.33 8.56
C LEU A 243 4.24 9.16 9.34
N LEU A 244 3.08 8.56 9.61
CA LEU A 244 1.99 9.15 10.41
C LEU A 244 2.35 9.25 11.89
N PHE A 245 2.66 8.13 12.54
CA PHE A 245 2.65 8.02 14.01
C PHE A 245 4.03 8.12 14.67
N LYS A 246 5.13 8.02 13.91
CA LYS A 246 6.50 8.14 14.47
C LYS A 246 7.26 9.35 13.94
N GLN A 247 6.98 9.77 12.71
CA GLN A 247 7.70 10.84 12.03
C GLN A 247 6.90 12.15 11.95
N ASN A 248 5.66 12.14 12.46
CA ASN A 248 4.78 13.30 12.58
C ASN A 248 4.59 14.06 11.26
N ARG A 249 4.36 13.33 10.16
CA ARG A 249 4.13 13.90 8.82
C ARG A 249 2.64 13.89 8.42
N GLY A 250 1.73 14.02 9.38
CA GLY A 250 0.28 14.09 9.14
C GLY A 250 -0.11 15.18 8.13
N GLY A 251 0.54 16.34 8.17
CA GLY A 251 0.28 17.42 7.20
C GLY A 251 0.60 17.05 5.74
N LEU A 252 1.64 16.25 5.50
CA LEU A 252 1.96 15.73 4.16
C LEU A 252 0.88 14.76 3.70
N VAL A 253 0.49 13.83 4.57
CA VAL A 253 -0.55 12.84 4.27
C VAL A 253 -1.90 13.52 4.01
N LYS A 254 -2.21 14.59 4.75
CA LYS A 254 -3.41 15.39 4.50
C LYS A 254 -3.43 15.99 3.09
N GLY A 255 -2.32 16.59 2.65
CA GLY A 255 -2.22 17.10 1.28
C GLY A 255 -2.37 16.02 0.21
N VAL A 256 -1.92 14.79 0.48
CA VAL A 256 -2.14 13.63 -0.40
C VAL A 256 -3.61 13.18 -0.39
N MET A 257 -4.23 13.12 0.78
CA MET A 257 -5.67 12.79 0.91
C MET A 257 -6.54 13.78 0.13
N ASP A 258 -6.24 15.08 0.19
CA ASP A 258 -6.97 16.10 -0.57
C ASP A 258 -6.87 15.85 -2.09
N LYS A 259 -5.68 15.54 -2.60
CA LYS A 259 -5.47 15.18 -4.02
C LYS A 259 -6.23 13.90 -4.41
N LEU A 260 -6.18 12.89 -3.56
CA LEU A 260 -6.88 11.61 -3.78
C LEU A 260 -8.40 11.79 -3.78
N LEU A 261 -8.95 12.56 -2.84
CA LEU A 261 -10.38 12.89 -2.81
C LEU A 261 -10.81 13.65 -4.07
N ASN A 262 -9.97 14.54 -4.60
CA ASN A 262 -10.22 15.21 -5.88
C ASN A 262 -10.23 14.22 -7.06
N LEU A 263 -9.33 13.23 -7.08
CA LEU A 263 -9.34 12.16 -8.08
C LEU A 263 -10.59 11.28 -7.96
N TYR A 264 -11.04 10.99 -6.74
CA TYR A 264 -12.28 10.24 -6.50
C TYR A 264 -13.51 11.02 -6.98
N ASN A 265 -13.62 12.30 -6.63
CA ASN A 265 -14.74 13.16 -7.03
C ASN A 265 -14.80 13.35 -8.56
N SER A 266 -13.64 13.40 -9.23
CA SER A 266 -13.56 13.41 -10.69
C SER A 266 -13.70 12.02 -11.34
N LYS A 267 -14.06 11.00 -10.55
CA LYS A 267 -14.30 9.61 -10.96
C LYS A 267 -13.11 8.96 -11.67
N LYS A 268 -11.89 9.42 -11.37
CA LYS A 268 -10.63 8.87 -11.89
C LYS A 268 -10.14 7.66 -11.09
N ILE A 269 -10.52 7.58 -9.82
CA ILE A 269 -10.21 6.46 -8.93
C ILE A 269 -11.46 6.00 -8.18
N LYS A 270 -11.52 4.72 -7.84
CA LYS A 270 -12.60 4.08 -7.09
C LYS A 270 -12.05 2.91 -6.27
N PRO A 271 -12.24 2.86 -4.94
CA PRO A 271 -11.87 1.70 -4.15
C PRO A 271 -12.50 0.41 -4.66
N VAL A 272 -11.71 -0.66 -4.68
CA VAL A 272 -12.18 -2.01 -4.97
C VAL A 272 -12.38 -2.71 -3.64
N VAL A 273 -13.65 -2.97 -3.29
CA VAL A 273 -14.01 -3.75 -2.10
C VAL A 273 -14.17 -5.20 -2.52
N ASP A 274 -13.32 -6.07 -1.97
CA ASP A 274 -13.35 -7.51 -2.27
C ASP A 274 -14.52 -8.21 -1.56
N SER A 275 -14.61 -8.03 -0.25
CA SER A 275 -15.61 -8.67 0.61
C SER A 275 -15.83 -7.86 1.89
N LEU A 276 -16.97 -8.09 2.53
CA LEU A 276 -17.33 -7.50 3.83
C LEU A 276 -17.64 -8.64 4.80
N TRP A 277 -17.16 -8.50 6.03
CA TRP A 277 -17.23 -9.53 7.07
C TRP A 277 -17.71 -8.89 8.38
N ALA A 278 -18.46 -9.65 9.17
CA ALA A 278 -18.85 -9.26 10.52
C ALA A 278 -17.64 -9.37 11.48
N LEU A 279 -17.71 -8.72 12.64
CA LEU A 279 -16.62 -8.76 13.63
C LEU A 279 -16.40 -10.18 14.19
N GLU A 280 -17.46 -10.98 14.23
CA GLU A 280 -17.45 -12.38 14.67
C GLU A 280 -16.73 -13.32 13.70
N GLU A 281 -16.41 -12.85 12.48
CA GLU A 281 -15.76 -13.63 11.41
C GLU A 281 -14.26 -13.31 11.26
N VAL A 282 -13.71 -12.45 12.14
CA VAL A 282 -12.31 -11.95 12.10
C VAL A 282 -11.30 -12.91 12.71
#